data_AF-A0A8S1DW73-F1
#
_entry.id   AF-A0A8S1DW73-F1
#
_cell.length_a   1.000
_cell.length_b   1.000
_cell.length_c   1.000
_cell.angle_alpha   90.00
_cell.angle_beta   90.00
_cell.angle_gamma   90.00
#
_symmetry.space_group_name_H-M   'P 1'
#
loop_
_entity.id
_entity.type
_entity.pdbx_description
1 polymer ?
#
loop_
_entity_poly.entity_id
_entity_poly.type
_entity_poly.pdbx_seq_one_letter_code
_entity_poly.pdbx_strand_id
1 'polypeptide(L)'
;MEISVTLVSLQAELEQANAKLKGVDETIKRFTGRDPNEPPLSLQPGTGLRRVVSLGGRPDVSKDRTGRAEAPPGRRRIVPGGVEAEDGPPAMKRRSVGGSVFSRLSGVPLRSKRTAEPEEEEEERPVNRALQSKVIPSKEMLVTREDVLTAQSKDEKSKARNRRMFGALLGTLVKFQKEETLLKDKEEKKAKVEQKLEENARLEKEQMRKDKLELFADRRAKQIEVKKIEQKVGRIKAQEDWEQNERNLVNFIRTSAKPQIFYSPKVHTPETLKLLEASKEYVESKPNFL
;
A
#
# COMPACT_ATOMS: atom_id res chain seq x y z
N MET A 1 13.71 -16.10 49.76
CA MET A 1 12.93 -17.11 49.01
C MET A 1 11.75 -16.49 48.26
N GLU A 2 11.15 -15.40 48.74
CA GLU A 2 10.02 -14.77 48.06
C GLU A 2 10.38 -14.17 46.69
N ILE A 3 11.55 -13.53 46.56
CA ILE A 3 12.03 -12.89 45.31
C ILE A 3 12.31 -13.90 44.20
N SER A 4 12.91 -15.04 44.55
CA SER A 4 13.18 -16.11 43.58
C SER A 4 11.89 -16.75 43.06
N VAL A 5 10.85 -16.88 43.92
CA VAL A 5 9.55 -17.41 43.53
C VAL A 5 8.80 -16.42 42.63
N THR A 6 8.84 -15.13 42.94
CA THR A 6 8.23 -14.10 42.08
C THR A 6 8.93 -13.98 40.73
N LEU A 7 10.26 -14.09 40.68
CA LEU A 7 11.02 -14.10 39.43
C LEU A 7 10.57 -15.25 38.51
N VAL A 8 10.47 -16.47 39.04
CA VAL A 8 10.02 -17.64 38.27
C VAL A 8 8.59 -17.45 37.76
N SER A 9 7.69 -16.90 38.58
CA SER A 9 6.31 -16.61 38.14
C SER A 9 6.26 -15.56 37.01
N LEU A 10 7.07 -14.49 37.10
CA LEU A 10 7.13 -13.46 36.06
C LEU A 10 7.80 -13.96 34.78
N GLN A 11 8.76 -14.89 34.88
CA GLN A 11 9.34 -15.56 33.73
C GLN A 11 8.31 -16.45 33.01
N ALA A 12 7.52 -17.22 33.77
CA ALA A 12 6.42 -17.99 33.20
C ALA A 12 5.36 -17.08 32.54
N GLU A 13 5.02 -15.96 33.18
CA GLU A 13 4.12 -14.94 32.60
C GLU A 13 4.68 -14.36 31.30
N LEU A 14 5.99 -14.05 31.26
CA LEU A 14 6.69 -13.57 30.07
C LEU A 14 6.66 -14.59 28.93
N GLU A 15 6.88 -15.87 29.24
CA GLU A 15 6.81 -16.96 28.25
C GLU A 15 5.39 -17.12 27.68
N GLN A 16 4.37 -17.04 28.54
CA GLN A 16 2.97 -17.07 28.10
C GLN A 16 2.61 -15.87 27.23
N ALA A 17 3.04 -14.65 27.61
CA ALA A 17 2.82 -13.44 26.83
C ALA A 17 3.52 -13.53 25.45
N ASN A 18 4.75 -14.06 25.42
CA ASN A 18 5.47 -14.32 24.17
C ASN A 18 4.78 -15.37 23.30
N ALA A 19 4.24 -16.45 23.88
CA ALA A 19 3.48 -17.46 23.14
C ALA A 19 2.21 -16.85 22.51
N LYS A 20 1.49 -16.00 23.25
CA LYS A 20 0.33 -15.25 22.72
C LYS A 20 0.72 -14.32 21.58
N LEU A 21 1.83 -13.60 21.70
CA LEU A 21 2.35 -12.74 20.63
C LEU A 21 2.73 -13.56 19.39
N LYS A 22 3.40 -14.71 19.55
CA LYS A 22 3.71 -15.63 18.46
C LYS A 22 2.46 -16.13 17.73
N GLY A 23 1.39 -16.46 18.45
CA GLY A 23 0.12 -16.85 17.83
C GLY A 23 -0.50 -15.75 16.94
N VAL A 24 -0.38 -14.48 17.36
CA VAL A 24 -0.79 -13.34 16.52
C VAL A 24 0.15 -13.17 15.32
N ASP A 25 1.45 -13.32 15.51
CA ASP A 25 2.44 -13.24 14.44
C ASP A 25 2.19 -14.32 13.36
N GLU A 26 1.85 -15.54 13.76
CA GLU A 26 1.44 -16.62 12.84
C GLU A 26 0.16 -16.27 12.08
N THR A 27 -0.83 -15.68 12.77
CA THR A 27 -2.09 -15.27 12.15
C THR A 27 -1.84 -14.17 11.11
N ILE A 28 -1.00 -13.18 11.44
CA ILE A 28 -0.57 -12.13 10.50
C ILE A 28 0.22 -12.73 9.34
N LYS A 29 1.09 -13.71 9.60
CA LYS A 29 1.86 -14.40 8.56
C LYS A 29 0.97 -15.17 7.60
N ARG A 30 -0.07 -15.85 8.09
CA ARG A 30 -1.09 -16.49 7.25
C ARG A 30 -1.87 -15.47 6.43
N PHE A 31 -2.24 -14.33 7.02
CA PHE A 31 -3.01 -13.28 6.35
C PHE A 31 -2.22 -12.48 5.31
N THR A 32 -0.93 -12.21 5.59
CA THR A 32 -0.08 -11.34 4.74
C THR A 32 0.93 -12.10 3.89
N GLY A 33 1.11 -13.40 4.14
CA GLY A 33 2.12 -14.25 3.52
C GLY A 33 3.55 -13.93 3.96
N ARG A 34 3.75 -13.08 4.98
CA ARG A 34 5.07 -12.62 5.43
C ARG A 34 5.17 -12.59 6.94
N ASP A 35 6.37 -12.87 7.44
CA ASP A 35 6.63 -12.78 8.88
C ASP A 35 6.63 -11.30 9.31
N PRO A 36 5.81 -10.91 10.32
CA PRO A 36 5.77 -9.51 10.77
C PRO A 36 7.05 -9.04 11.48
N ASN A 37 7.98 -9.95 11.79
CA ASN A 37 9.29 -9.62 12.34
C ASN A 37 10.35 -9.39 11.25
N GLU A 38 10.10 -9.79 10.01
CA GLU A 38 11.04 -9.56 8.91
C GLU A 38 10.97 -8.10 8.42
N PRO A 39 12.13 -7.49 8.11
CA PRO A 39 12.14 -6.15 7.55
C PRO A 39 11.40 -6.13 6.20
N PRO A 40 10.72 -5.02 5.86
CA PRO A 40 10.10 -4.87 4.56
C PRO A 40 11.15 -5.06 3.46
N LEU A 41 10.80 -5.71 2.35
CA LEU A 41 11.71 -5.93 1.21
C LEU A 41 12.36 -4.63 0.69
N SER A 42 11.78 -3.46 0.96
CA SER A 42 12.37 -2.15 0.62
C SER A 42 13.62 -1.79 1.43
N LEU A 43 13.90 -2.50 2.52
CA LEU A 43 15.00 -2.23 3.46
C LEU A 43 16.05 -3.35 3.49
N GLN A 44 15.90 -4.42 2.69
CA GLN A 44 16.93 -5.45 2.59
C GLN A 44 18.08 -5.01 1.66
N PRO A 45 19.35 -5.04 2.11
CA PRO A 45 20.49 -4.86 1.23
C PRO A 45 20.62 -6.07 0.28
N GLY A 46 20.51 -5.86 -1.02
CA GLY A 46 20.94 -6.84 -2.03
C GLY A 46 19.85 -7.56 -2.84
N THR A 47 18.56 -7.34 -2.60
CA THR A 47 17.52 -7.85 -3.51
C THR A 47 17.27 -6.84 -4.63
N GLY A 48 17.88 -7.08 -5.80
CA GLY A 48 17.71 -6.31 -7.03
C GLY A 48 16.33 -6.48 -7.67
N LEU A 49 15.26 -6.31 -6.92
CA LEU A 49 13.89 -6.32 -7.43
C LEU A 49 13.45 -4.90 -7.77
N ARG A 50 13.17 -4.73 -9.05
CA ARG A 50 12.81 -3.49 -9.74
C ARG A 50 11.80 -2.71 -8.93
N ARG A 51 12.13 -1.44 -8.72
CA ARG A 51 11.27 -0.36 -8.22
C ARG A 51 9.87 -0.48 -8.85
N VAL A 52 8.92 -1.08 -8.15
CA VAL A 52 7.50 -0.96 -8.48
C VAL A 52 7.15 0.49 -8.20
N VAL A 53 6.79 1.22 -9.25
CA VAL A 53 6.38 2.61 -9.16
C VAL A 53 5.06 2.65 -8.42
N SER A 54 5.11 2.85 -7.11
CA SER A 54 3.94 3.24 -6.33
C SER A 54 3.67 4.71 -6.63
N LEU A 55 2.58 4.98 -7.35
CA LEU A 55 1.96 6.29 -7.47
C LEU A 55 1.52 6.75 -6.07
N GLY A 56 2.31 7.64 -5.47
CA GLY A 56 2.02 8.20 -4.15
C GLY A 56 3.05 9.24 -3.80
N GLY A 57 2.75 10.49 -4.16
CA GLY A 57 3.63 11.63 -3.97
C GLY A 57 3.96 11.91 -2.51
N ARG A 58 5.21 12.31 -2.27
CA ARG A 58 5.60 13.16 -1.14
C ARG A 58 6.62 14.20 -1.63
N PRO A 59 6.59 15.42 -1.08
CA PRO A 59 7.27 16.57 -1.66
C PRO A 59 8.76 16.55 -1.31
N ASP A 60 9.54 16.96 -2.30
CA ASP A 60 10.99 17.10 -2.27
C ASP A 60 11.37 18.32 -1.41
N VAL A 61 12.12 18.10 -0.34
CA VAL A 61 12.70 19.17 0.47
C VAL A 61 14.10 19.41 -0.06
N SER A 62 14.22 20.48 -0.84
CA SER A 62 15.46 21.09 -1.29
C SER A 62 16.42 21.30 -0.12
N LYS A 63 17.62 20.76 -0.23
CA LYS A 63 18.76 21.23 0.56
C LYS A 63 20.00 21.29 -0.31
N ASP A 64 20.26 22.50 -0.77
CA ASP A 64 21.54 22.93 -1.31
C ASP A 64 22.69 22.49 -0.41
N ARG A 65 23.63 21.73 -0.98
CA ARG A 65 25.03 21.77 -0.58
C ARG A 65 25.92 21.63 -1.81
N THR A 66 26.53 22.76 -2.11
CA THR A 66 27.70 22.97 -2.97
C THR A 66 28.87 22.05 -2.57
N GLY A 67 29.58 21.50 -3.56
CA GLY A 67 30.84 20.80 -3.28
C GLY A 67 31.36 19.88 -4.39
N ARG A 68 31.91 20.48 -5.46
CA ARG A 68 33.24 20.14 -6.04
C ARG A 68 33.61 18.66 -6.27
N ALA A 69 33.62 18.23 -7.54
CA ALA A 69 34.83 17.80 -8.29
C ALA A 69 34.49 16.88 -9.49
N GLU A 70 34.97 17.31 -10.66
CA GLU A 70 35.48 16.55 -11.82
C GLU A 70 34.88 15.19 -12.25
N ALA A 71 34.30 15.18 -13.46
CA ALA A 71 34.40 14.04 -14.40
C ALA A 71 35.82 14.02 -15.01
N PRO A 72 36.39 12.92 -15.60
CA PRO A 72 35.76 11.88 -16.45
C PRO A 72 36.49 10.49 -16.34
N PRO A 73 36.65 9.65 -17.39
CA PRO A 73 35.73 9.07 -18.37
C PRO A 73 35.65 7.52 -18.28
N GLY A 74 34.79 6.92 -19.10
CA GLY A 74 34.45 5.50 -19.07
C GLY A 74 35.54 4.49 -19.45
N ARG A 75 35.28 3.22 -19.09
CA ARG A 75 35.94 2.06 -19.66
C ARG A 75 34.94 0.96 -19.99
N ARG A 76 34.95 0.61 -21.27
CA ARG A 76 34.39 -0.59 -21.89
C ARG A 76 34.79 -1.82 -21.08
N ARG A 77 33.84 -2.68 -20.70
CA ARG A 77 34.16 -4.04 -20.28
C ARG A 77 33.80 -4.99 -21.42
N ILE A 78 34.84 -5.40 -22.12
CA ILE A 78 34.89 -6.56 -23.01
C ILE A 78 34.68 -7.80 -22.14
N VAL A 79 33.80 -8.71 -22.56
CA VAL A 79 33.77 -10.09 -22.07
C VAL A 79 33.98 -10.98 -23.30
N PRO A 80 35.00 -11.85 -23.33
CA PRO A 80 35.22 -12.76 -24.44
C PRO A 80 34.58 -14.14 -24.19
N GLY A 81 34.04 -14.72 -25.26
CA GLY A 81 34.41 -16.06 -25.73
C GLY A 81 33.71 -17.31 -25.17
N GLY A 82 33.05 -18.04 -26.08
CA GLY A 82 32.79 -19.49 -26.05
C GLY A 82 31.39 -19.87 -25.54
N VAL A 83 30.63 -20.78 -26.15
CA VAL A 83 30.83 -21.75 -27.25
C VAL A 83 29.44 -22.17 -27.76
N GLU A 84 29.41 -22.74 -28.95
CA GLU A 84 28.24 -23.07 -29.78
C GLU A 84 27.37 -24.22 -29.24
N ALA A 85 26.09 -24.22 -29.59
CA ALA A 85 25.32 -25.42 -30.00
C ALA A 85 23.83 -25.09 -30.27
N GLU A 86 23.42 -25.43 -31.50
CA GLU A 86 22.17 -26.14 -31.86
C GLU A 86 20.82 -25.39 -31.99
N ASP A 87 20.36 -25.41 -33.25
CA ASP A 87 19.01 -25.41 -33.82
C ASP A 87 17.77 -25.11 -32.94
N GLY A 88 17.10 -23.99 -33.27
CA GLY A 88 15.71 -23.68 -32.91
C GLY A 88 15.12 -22.63 -33.85
N PRO A 89 13.82 -22.67 -34.20
CA PRO A 89 13.26 -21.93 -35.34
C PRO A 89 13.19 -20.41 -35.09
N PRO A 90 13.27 -19.57 -36.14
CA PRO A 90 13.27 -18.12 -35.96
C PRO A 90 11.93 -17.61 -35.43
N ALA A 91 12.01 -16.77 -34.39
CA ALA A 91 10.86 -16.16 -33.73
C ALA A 91 9.96 -15.39 -34.70
N MET A 92 8.68 -15.71 -34.63
CA MET A 92 7.59 -15.28 -35.50
C MET A 92 7.45 -13.75 -35.57
N LYS A 93 7.43 -13.22 -36.80
CA LYS A 93 7.05 -11.84 -37.11
C LYS A 93 5.71 -11.51 -36.45
N ARG A 94 5.70 -10.51 -35.57
CA ARG A 94 4.47 -9.95 -34.99
C ARG A 94 3.58 -9.41 -36.12
N ARG A 95 2.50 -10.13 -36.42
CA ARG A 95 1.42 -9.66 -37.28
C ARG A 95 0.79 -8.43 -36.64
N SER A 96 0.95 -7.29 -37.31
CA SER A 96 0.15 -6.08 -37.10
C SER A 96 -1.32 -6.43 -37.38
N VAL A 97 -2.12 -6.61 -36.33
CA VAL A 97 -3.57 -6.72 -36.43
C VAL A 97 -4.16 -5.37 -36.03
N GLY A 98 -4.98 -4.79 -36.90
CA GLY A 98 -5.99 -3.81 -36.50
C GLY A 98 -5.65 -2.33 -36.66
N GLY A 99 -5.23 -1.90 -37.85
CA GLY A 99 -5.29 -0.49 -38.24
C GLY A 99 -6.41 -0.29 -39.27
N SER A 100 -7.58 0.17 -38.84
CA SER A 100 -8.65 0.60 -39.74
C SER A 100 -8.14 1.68 -40.70
N VAL A 101 -8.56 1.62 -41.98
CA VAL A 101 -8.22 2.58 -43.05
C VAL A 101 -8.51 4.03 -42.64
N PHE A 102 -9.45 4.24 -41.71
CA PHE A 102 -9.82 5.55 -41.19
C PHE A 102 -8.71 6.23 -40.35
N SER A 103 -7.84 5.43 -39.72
CA SER A 103 -6.74 5.94 -38.88
C SER A 103 -5.65 6.67 -39.68
N ARG A 104 -5.67 6.52 -41.02
CA ARG A 104 -4.72 7.16 -41.94
C ARG A 104 -5.21 8.51 -42.47
N LEU A 105 -6.50 8.83 -42.32
CA LEU A 105 -7.08 10.11 -42.74
C LEU A 105 -7.19 11.13 -41.61
N SER A 106 -7.16 10.70 -40.35
CA SER A 106 -7.07 11.62 -39.22
C SER A 106 -5.60 12.01 -39.00
N GLY A 107 -5.30 13.29 -39.16
CA GLY A 107 -3.97 13.87 -39.00
C GLY A 107 -3.24 13.40 -37.74
N VAL A 108 -1.92 13.26 -37.88
CA VAL A 108 -0.95 12.90 -36.85
C VAL A 108 -1.24 13.63 -35.53
N PRO A 109 -1.38 12.94 -34.38
CA PRO A 109 -1.40 13.63 -33.11
C PRO A 109 0.02 14.15 -32.83
N LEU A 110 0.17 15.46 -32.87
CA LEU A 110 1.37 16.14 -32.39
C LEU A 110 1.67 15.66 -30.97
N ARG A 111 2.86 15.08 -30.81
CA ARG A 111 3.46 14.68 -29.54
C ARG A 111 3.63 15.93 -28.69
N SER A 112 2.65 16.22 -27.83
CA SER A 112 2.66 17.37 -26.94
C SER A 112 3.84 17.26 -25.97
N LYS A 113 4.71 18.26 -26.08
CA LYS A 113 5.88 18.53 -25.26
C LYS A 113 5.37 18.99 -23.89
N ARG A 114 5.84 18.35 -22.81
CA ARG A 114 5.67 18.88 -21.45
C ARG A 114 6.24 20.29 -21.40
N THR A 115 5.38 21.27 -21.15
CA THR A 115 5.75 22.62 -20.75
C THR A 115 4.91 22.95 -19.52
N ALA A 116 5.60 23.51 -18.54
CA ALA A 116 5.05 24.01 -17.30
C ALA A 116 3.94 25.04 -17.57
N GLU A 117 3.02 25.12 -16.60
CA GLU A 117 1.99 26.15 -16.44
C GLU A 117 2.51 27.55 -16.79
N PRO A 118 1.71 28.36 -17.51
CA PRO A 118 1.63 29.77 -17.22
C PRO A 118 0.20 30.16 -16.82
N GLU A 119 0.21 31.22 -16.03
CA GLU A 119 -0.90 31.88 -15.37
C GLU A 119 -1.93 32.46 -16.35
N GLU A 120 -3.08 32.79 -15.79
CA GLU A 120 -4.27 33.35 -16.42
C GLU A 120 -3.98 34.66 -17.17
N GLU A 121 -4.00 34.65 -18.51
CA GLU A 121 -4.28 35.85 -19.31
C GLU A 121 -5.27 35.50 -20.43
N GLU A 122 -6.41 36.19 -20.40
CA GLU A 122 -7.42 36.20 -21.47
C GLU A 122 -6.81 36.79 -22.75
N GLU A 123 -6.43 35.94 -23.71
CA GLU A 123 -6.24 36.36 -25.09
C GLU A 123 -7.40 35.85 -25.97
N GLU A 124 -8.17 36.82 -26.48
CA GLU A 124 -9.27 36.66 -27.42
C GLU A 124 -8.83 35.85 -28.66
N ARG A 125 -9.32 34.61 -28.79
CA ARG A 125 -9.16 33.84 -30.02
C ARG A 125 -10.10 34.39 -31.09
N PRO A 126 -9.63 34.65 -32.34
CA PRO A 126 -10.52 35.11 -33.40
C PRO A 126 -11.52 33.99 -33.75
N VAL A 127 -12.80 34.27 -33.51
CA VAL A 127 -13.92 33.41 -33.87
C VAL A 127 -13.98 33.30 -35.39
N ASN A 128 -13.44 32.22 -35.93
CA ASN A 128 -13.71 31.81 -37.32
C ASN A 128 -15.19 31.44 -37.44
N ARG A 129 -16.03 32.45 -37.69
CA ARG A 129 -17.44 32.25 -38.03
C ARG A 129 -17.51 31.69 -39.45
N ALA A 130 -17.43 30.37 -39.58
CA ALA A 130 -17.82 29.69 -40.80
C ALA A 130 -19.29 30.03 -41.07
N LEU A 131 -19.53 30.86 -42.08
CA LEU A 131 -20.87 31.17 -42.57
C LEU A 131 -21.50 29.85 -43.04
N GLN A 132 -22.40 29.28 -42.24
CA GLN A 132 -23.22 28.14 -42.65
C GLN A 132 -24.21 28.65 -43.72
N SER A 133 -23.86 28.47 -45.00
CA SER A 133 -24.76 28.80 -46.10
C SER A 133 -25.97 27.85 -46.06
N LYS A 134 -27.12 28.39 -45.67
CA LYS A 134 -28.40 27.68 -45.75
C LYS A 134 -29.06 28.07 -47.08
N VAL A 135 -28.99 27.17 -48.05
CA VAL A 135 -29.73 27.31 -49.31
C VAL A 135 -31.22 27.12 -48.98
N ILE A 136 -31.99 28.22 -49.00
CA ILE A 136 -33.44 28.19 -48.89
C ILE A 136 -34.00 28.21 -50.32
N PRO A 137 -34.74 27.18 -50.76
CA PRO A 137 -35.40 27.20 -52.06
C PRO A 137 -36.32 28.43 -52.15
N SER A 138 -36.24 29.17 -53.25
CA SER A 138 -37.17 30.27 -53.53
C SER A 138 -38.61 29.73 -53.53
N LYS A 139 -39.56 30.56 -53.06
CA LYS A 139 -40.98 30.20 -52.86
C LYS A 139 -41.67 29.66 -54.13
N GLU A 140 -41.10 29.93 -55.29
CA GLU A 140 -41.55 29.49 -56.63
C GLU A 140 -41.14 28.04 -56.97
N MET A 141 -40.20 27.43 -56.24
CA MET A 141 -39.77 26.03 -56.42
C MET A 141 -40.34 25.07 -55.37
N LEU A 142 -41.29 25.52 -54.56
CA LEU A 142 -41.98 24.65 -53.62
C LEU A 142 -43.02 23.83 -54.38
N VAL A 143 -42.57 22.71 -54.96
CA VAL A 143 -43.49 21.68 -55.45
C VAL A 143 -44.35 21.24 -54.26
N THR A 144 -45.65 21.47 -54.37
CA THR A 144 -46.59 21.17 -53.30
C THR A 144 -46.58 19.68 -53.03
N ARG A 145 -46.70 19.26 -51.76
CA ARG A 145 -46.77 17.83 -51.40
C ARG A 145 -47.86 17.10 -52.20
N GLU A 146 -48.97 17.78 -52.50
CA GLU A 146 -50.06 17.28 -53.33
C GLU A 146 -49.66 17.10 -54.80
N ASP A 147 -48.85 17.99 -55.36
CA ASP A 147 -48.32 17.89 -56.73
C ASP A 147 -47.35 16.71 -56.88
N VAL A 148 -46.52 16.45 -55.88
CA VAL A 148 -45.63 15.26 -55.87
C VAL A 148 -46.44 13.97 -55.78
N LEU A 149 -47.48 13.95 -54.94
CA LEU A 149 -48.34 12.78 -54.74
C LEU A 149 -49.16 12.46 -55.98
N THR A 150 -49.72 13.47 -56.65
CA THR A 150 -50.48 13.32 -57.89
C THR A 150 -49.60 12.94 -59.09
N ALA A 151 -48.33 13.36 -59.10
CA ALA A 151 -47.34 12.92 -60.09
C ALA A 151 -46.92 11.45 -59.89
N GLN A 152 -46.81 10.96 -58.65
CA GLN A 152 -46.51 9.56 -58.33
C GLN A 152 -47.71 8.62 -58.41
N SER A 153 -48.95 9.11 -58.34
CA SER A 153 -50.14 8.28 -58.19
C SER A 153 -50.64 7.61 -59.48
N LYS A 154 -49.95 7.78 -60.61
CA LYS A 154 -50.42 7.30 -61.93
C LYS A 154 -50.03 5.84 -62.23
N ASP A 155 -48.96 5.31 -61.65
CA ASP A 155 -48.51 3.92 -61.90
C ASP A 155 -48.78 3.01 -60.68
N GLU A 156 -49.73 2.07 -60.81
CA GLU A 156 -50.11 1.12 -59.76
C GLU A 156 -48.95 0.19 -59.35
N LYS A 157 -48.04 -0.16 -60.27
CA LYS A 157 -46.85 -0.97 -59.93
C LYS A 157 -45.91 -0.20 -59.01
N SER A 158 -45.73 1.09 -59.26
CA SER A 158 -44.92 1.98 -58.42
C SER A 158 -45.53 2.15 -57.02
N LYS A 159 -46.85 2.29 -56.91
CA LYS A 159 -47.55 2.33 -55.60
C LYS A 159 -47.40 1.03 -54.83
N ALA A 160 -47.58 -0.13 -55.49
CA ALA A 160 -47.41 -1.42 -54.86
C ALA A 160 -45.97 -1.61 -54.33
N ARG A 161 -44.97 -1.18 -55.11
CA ARG A 161 -43.56 -1.16 -54.68
C ARG A 161 -43.33 -0.22 -53.51
N ASN A 162 -43.79 1.03 -53.59
CA ASN A 162 -43.63 2.02 -52.51
C ASN A 162 -44.30 1.55 -51.21
N ARG A 163 -45.50 0.98 -51.29
CA ARG A 163 -46.21 0.39 -50.15
C ARG A 163 -45.46 -0.80 -49.56
N ARG A 164 -44.86 -1.67 -50.39
CA ARG A 164 -44.00 -2.77 -49.93
C ARG A 164 -42.72 -2.25 -49.27
N MET A 165 -42.07 -1.24 -49.86
CA MET A 165 -40.86 -0.62 -49.32
C MET A 165 -41.12 0.07 -47.97
N PHE A 166 -42.15 0.90 -47.89
CA PHE A 166 -42.55 1.57 -46.64
C PHE A 166 -43.02 0.58 -45.58
N GLY A 167 -43.75 -0.47 -45.96
CA GLY A 167 -44.17 -1.52 -45.04
C GLY A 167 -42.99 -2.31 -44.47
N ALA A 168 -41.97 -2.60 -45.29
CA ALA A 168 -40.73 -3.22 -44.83
C ALA A 168 -39.96 -2.30 -43.85
N LEU A 169 -39.87 -1.01 -44.15
CA LEU A 169 -39.25 0.01 -43.29
C LEU A 169 -39.98 0.21 -41.96
N LEU A 170 -41.32 0.29 -41.98
CA LEU A 170 -42.13 0.36 -40.76
C LEU A 170 -42.00 -0.93 -39.93
N GLY A 171 -41.95 -2.08 -40.61
CA GLY A 171 -41.75 -3.38 -39.96
C GLY A 171 -40.40 -3.48 -39.25
N THR A 172 -39.31 -3.00 -39.86
CA THR A 172 -38.00 -2.97 -39.20
C THR A 172 -37.95 -1.93 -38.09
N LEU A 173 -38.56 -0.76 -38.23
CA LEU A 173 -38.63 0.25 -37.17
C LEU A 173 -39.34 -0.27 -35.92
N VAL A 174 -40.48 -0.96 -36.10
CA VAL A 174 -41.21 -1.58 -34.98
C VAL A 174 -40.38 -2.70 -34.33
N LYS A 175 -39.59 -3.46 -35.10
CA LYS A 175 -38.65 -4.45 -34.55
C LYS A 175 -37.54 -3.78 -33.73
N PHE A 176 -36.93 -2.70 -34.24
CA PHE A 176 -35.90 -1.97 -33.52
C PHE A 176 -36.40 -1.41 -32.19
N GLN A 177 -37.62 -0.86 -32.13
CA GLN A 177 -38.19 -0.39 -30.86
C GLN A 177 -38.39 -1.52 -29.83
N LYS A 178 -38.85 -2.70 -30.29
CA LYS A 178 -38.98 -3.89 -29.43
C LYS A 178 -37.63 -4.45 -29.00
N GLU A 179 -36.64 -4.45 -29.88
CA GLU A 179 -35.28 -4.88 -29.56
C GLU A 179 -34.61 -3.91 -28.58
N GLU A 180 -34.77 -2.61 -28.76
CA GLU A 180 -34.25 -1.59 -27.86
C GLU A 180 -34.79 -1.74 -26.42
N THR A 181 -36.10 -1.99 -26.28
CA THR A 181 -36.71 -2.22 -24.95
C THR A 181 -36.22 -3.51 -24.29
N LEU A 182 -36.11 -4.61 -25.04
CA LEU A 182 -35.57 -5.87 -24.51
C LEU A 182 -34.07 -5.79 -24.19
N LEU A 183 -33.31 -4.99 -24.94
CA LEU A 183 -31.89 -4.74 -24.67
C LEU A 183 -31.73 -3.91 -23.40
N LYS A 184 -32.52 -2.85 -23.22
CA LYS A 184 -32.56 -2.05 -21.99
C LYS A 184 -32.84 -2.90 -20.76
N ASP A 185 -33.84 -3.77 -20.79
CA ASP A 185 -34.15 -4.67 -19.67
C ASP A 185 -33.00 -5.63 -19.33
N LYS A 186 -32.29 -6.13 -20.34
CA LYS A 186 -31.12 -7.01 -20.14
C LYS A 186 -29.92 -6.22 -19.60
N GLU A 187 -29.70 -5.02 -20.10
CA GLU A 187 -28.64 -4.12 -19.62
C GLU A 187 -28.90 -3.69 -18.18
N GLU A 188 -30.13 -3.33 -17.81
CA GLU A 188 -30.51 -3.02 -16.45
C GLU A 188 -30.32 -4.20 -15.49
N LYS A 189 -30.68 -5.42 -15.91
CA LYS A 189 -30.44 -6.63 -15.10
C LYS A 189 -28.95 -6.90 -14.90
N LYS A 190 -28.14 -6.74 -15.96
CA LYS A 190 -26.67 -6.86 -15.87
C LYS A 190 -26.08 -5.80 -14.96
N ALA A 191 -26.49 -4.55 -15.11
CA ALA A 191 -26.05 -3.44 -14.26
C ALA A 191 -26.42 -3.67 -12.79
N LYS A 192 -27.63 -4.17 -12.49
CA LYS A 192 -28.04 -4.52 -11.11
C LYS A 192 -27.20 -5.65 -10.52
N VAL A 193 -26.83 -6.65 -11.32
CA VAL A 193 -25.97 -7.75 -10.88
C VAL A 193 -24.53 -7.26 -10.66
N GLU A 194 -24.02 -6.45 -11.57
CA GLU A 194 -22.68 -5.85 -11.49
C GLU A 194 -22.56 -4.91 -10.28
N GLN A 195 -23.55 -4.05 -10.05
CA GLN A 195 -23.60 -3.20 -8.86
C GLN A 195 -23.58 -4.01 -7.57
N LYS A 196 -24.38 -5.07 -7.46
CA LYS A 196 -24.37 -5.95 -6.29
C LYS A 196 -23.03 -6.67 -6.11
N LEU A 197 -22.41 -7.10 -7.21
CA LEU A 197 -21.11 -7.74 -7.17
C LEU A 197 -20.02 -6.78 -6.73
N GLU A 198 -20.06 -5.54 -7.22
CA GLU A 198 -19.14 -4.47 -6.84
C GLU A 198 -19.31 -4.06 -5.37
N GLU A 199 -20.55 -3.90 -4.89
CA GLU A 199 -20.83 -3.61 -3.48
C GLU A 199 -20.30 -4.71 -2.56
N ASN A 200 -20.56 -5.99 -2.89
CA ASN A 200 -20.06 -7.11 -2.10
C ASN A 200 -18.51 -7.16 -2.09
N ALA A 201 -17.86 -6.97 -3.24
CA ALA A 201 -16.40 -6.93 -3.32
C ALA A 201 -15.82 -5.74 -2.52
N ARG A 202 -16.52 -4.60 -2.50
CA ARG A 202 -16.14 -3.44 -1.70
C ARG A 202 -16.24 -3.73 -0.21
N LEU A 203 -17.33 -4.37 0.24
CA LEU A 203 -17.53 -4.75 1.64
C LEU A 203 -16.49 -5.76 2.12
N GLU A 204 -16.22 -6.81 1.34
CA GLU A 204 -15.20 -7.81 1.67
C GLU A 204 -13.81 -7.17 1.79
N LYS A 205 -13.46 -6.28 0.85
CA LYS A 205 -12.19 -5.54 0.90
C LYS A 205 -12.09 -4.63 2.12
N GLU A 206 -13.19 -4.00 2.52
CA GLU A 206 -13.21 -3.16 3.72
C GLU A 206 -13.11 -3.99 5.01
N GLN A 207 -13.77 -5.14 5.08
CA GLN A 207 -13.67 -6.10 6.18
C GLN A 207 -12.23 -6.60 6.31
N MET A 208 -11.64 -7.11 5.23
CA MET A 208 -10.23 -7.55 5.21
C MET A 208 -9.26 -6.44 5.64
N ARG A 209 -9.56 -5.18 5.30
CA ARG A 209 -8.77 -4.03 5.77
C ARG A 209 -8.92 -3.81 7.27
N LYS A 210 -10.13 -3.89 7.81
CA LYS A 210 -10.41 -3.75 9.25
C LYS A 210 -9.73 -4.86 10.04
N ASP A 211 -9.90 -6.11 9.63
CA ASP A 211 -9.30 -7.28 10.27
C ASP A 211 -7.77 -7.18 10.30
N LYS A 212 -7.17 -6.73 9.19
CA LYS A 212 -5.73 -6.46 9.15
C LYS A 212 -5.32 -5.41 10.18
N LEU A 213 -6.03 -4.28 10.23
CA LEU A 213 -5.71 -3.21 11.17
C LEU A 213 -5.85 -3.68 12.63
N GLU A 214 -6.87 -4.48 12.92
CA GLU A 214 -7.11 -5.07 14.23
C GLU A 214 -5.99 -6.03 14.62
N LEU A 215 -5.57 -6.95 13.74
CA LEU A 215 -4.45 -7.86 14.00
C LEU A 215 -3.15 -7.12 14.33
N PHE A 216 -2.83 -6.05 13.60
CA PHE A 216 -1.65 -5.24 13.89
C PHE A 216 -1.81 -4.35 15.14
N ALA A 217 -3.03 -4.00 15.54
CA ALA A 217 -3.28 -3.32 16.81
C ALA A 217 -3.10 -4.29 17.99
N ASP A 218 -3.67 -5.50 17.91
CA ASP A 218 -3.52 -6.56 18.92
C ASP A 218 -2.06 -6.97 19.09
N ARG A 219 -1.32 -7.14 17.97
CA ARG A 219 0.13 -7.38 18.01
C ARG A 219 0.87 -6.30 18.79
N ARG A 220 0.58 -5.02 18.54
CA ARG A 220 1.22 -3.90 19.26
C ARG A 220 0.87 -3.90 20.74
N ALA A 221 -0.39 -4.19 21.10
CA ALA A 221 -0.80 -4.30 22.50
C ALA A 221 -0.02 -5.40 23.22
N LYS A 222 0.07 -6.60 22.62
CA LYS A 222 0.84 -7.73 23.15
C LYS A 222 2.34 -7.45 23.25
N GLN A 223 2.93 -6.73 22.29
CA GLN A 223 4.33 -6.30 22.39
C GLN A 223 4.57 -5.34 23.56
N ILE A 224 3.63 -4.42 23.83
CA ILE A 224 3.72 -3.52 24.97
C ILE A 224 3.60 -4.31 26.28
N GLU A 225 2.70 -5.29 26.33
CA GLU A 225 2.53 -6.19 27.48
C GLU A 225 3.81 -6.99 27.76
N VAL A 226 4.39 -7.64 26.74
CA VAL A 226 5.69 -8.33 26.84
C VAL A 226 6.76 -7.41 27.41
N LYS A 227 6.94 -6.22 26.82
CA LYS A 227 7.94 -5.23 27.30
C LYS A 227 7.71 -4.82 28.75
N LYS A 228 6.46 -4.67 29.18
CA LYS A 228 6.13 -4.34 30.57
C LYS A 228 6.55 -5.46 31.52
N ILE A 229 6.32 -6.72 31.14
CA ILE A 229 6.72 -7.89 31.93
C ILE A 229 8.24 -8.01 31.96
N GLU A 230 8.93 -7.83 30.82
CA GLU A 230 10.40 -7.80 30.74
C GLU A 230 11.01 -6.76 31.69
N GLN A 231 10.43 -5.56 31.75
CA GLN A 231 10.87 -4.53 32.69
C GLN A 231 10.70 -4.96 34.15
N LYS A 232 9.58 -5.62 34.50
CA LYS A 232 9.38 -6.14 35.86
C LYS A 232 10.41 -7.23 36.19
N VAL A 233 10.62 -8.18 35.29
CA VAL A 233 11.65 -9.23 35.42
C VAL A 233 13.03 -8.60 35.61
N GLY A 234 13.36 -7.58 34.81
CA GLY A 234 14.62 -6.85 34.93
C GLY A 234 14.79 -6.16 36.29
N ARG A 235 13.74 -5.53 36.82
CA ARG A 235 13.77 -4.91 38.17
C ARG A 235 14.01 -5.95 39.27
N ILE A 236 13.31 -7.07 39.23
CA ILE A 236 13.48 -8.13 40.24
C ILE A 236 14.89 -8.73 40.17
N LYS A 237 15.40 -9.00 38.97
CA LYS A 237 16.79 -9.48 38.80
C LYS A 237 17.81 -8.48 39.34
N ALA A 238 17.65 -7.20 39.03
CA ALA A 238 18.54 -6.16 39.55
C ALA A 238 18.50 -6.09 41.09
N GLN A 239 17.33 -6.27 41.70
CA GLN A 239 17.20 -6.38 43.15
C GLN A 239 17.93 -7.62 43.69
N GLU A 240 17.77 -8.77 43.04
CA GLU A 240 18.44 -10.01 43.45
C GLU A 240 19.97 -9.87 43.37
N ASP A 241 20.49 -9.30 42.29
CA ASP A 241 21.93 -9.02 42.12
C ASP A 241 22.44 -8.04 43.20
N TRP A 242 21.65 -7.01 43.52
CA TRP A 242 21.98 -6.06 44.57
C TRP A 242 22.00 -6.73 45.95
N GLU A 243 21.00 -7.55 46.28
CA GLU A 243 20.96 -8.29 47.54
C GLU A 243 22.12 -9.28 47.64
N GLN A 244 22.48 -9.96 46.56
CA GLN A 244 23.64 -10.86 46.54
C GLN A 244 24.94 -10.09 46.83
N ASN A 245 25.10 -8.90 46.25
CA ASN A 245 26.27 -8.07 46.52
C ASN A 245 26.27 -7.53 47.97
N GLU A 246 25.12 -7.08 48.48
CA GLU A 246 25.01 -6.56 49.85
C GLU A 246 25.21 -7.66 50.90
N ARG A 247 24.76 -8.90 50.63
CA ARG A 247 25.01 -10.07 51.49
C ARG A 247 26.50 -10.34 51.69
N ASN A 248 27.34 -10.02 50.71
CA ASN A 248 28.80 -10.16 50.86
C ASN A 248 29.38 -9.19 51.90
N LEU A 249 28.68 -8.08 52.21
CA LEU A 249 29.13 -7.05 53.15
C LEU A 249 28.83 -7.39 54.62
N VAL A 250 27.98 -8.39 54.89
CA VAL A 250 27.56 -8.80 56.24
C VAL A 250 28.76 -9.14 57.13
N ASN A 251 29.85 -9.66 56.56
CA ASN A 251 31.04 -10.05 57.33
C ASN A 251 32.08 -8.94 57.49
N PHE A 252 31.76 -7.70 57.10
CA PHE A 252 32.69 -6.57 57.15
C PHE A 252 32.22 -5.47 58.11
N ILE A 253 33.19 -4.78 58.70
CA ILE A 253 32.96 -3.62 59.57
C ILE A 253 32.84 -2.36 58.73
N ARG A 254 31.72 -1.65 58.89
CA ARG A 254 31.45 -0.37 58.24
C ARG A 254 32.13 0.79 58.97
N THR A 255 32.68 1.75 58.23
CA THR A 255 33.22 3.01 58.77
C THR A 255 32.18 4.11 58.89
N SER A 256 32.42 5.13 59.73
CA SER A 256 31.53 6.31 59.82
C SER A 256 31.79 7.37 58.73
N ALA A 257 32.86 7.20 57.94
CA ALA A 257 33.27 8.14 56.90
C ALA A 257 32.29 8.19 55.71
N LYS A 258 32.37 9.25 54.90
CA LYS A 258 31.64 9.39 53.63
C LYS A 258 32.65 9.57 52.49
N PRO A 259 32.79 8.62 51.55
CA PRO A 259 32.02 7.38 51.40
C PRO A 259 32.31 6.35 52.50
N GLN A 260 31.28 5.57 52.85
CA GLN A 260 31.42 4.46 53.79
C GLN A 260 32.23 3.35 53.13
N ILE A 261 33.17 2.78 53.86
CA ILE A 261 33.95 1.63 53.42
C ILE A 261 33.75 0.47 54.39
N PHE A 262 33.91 -0.74 53.87
CA PHE A 262 33.78 -2.00 54.59
C PHE A 262 35.16 -2.65 54.67
N TYR A 263 35.58 -3.05 55.88
CA TYR A 263 36.89 -3.67 56.09
C TYR A 263 36.79 -4.86 57.06
N SER A 264 37.78 -5.76 56.99
CA SER A 264 37.93 -6.88 57.92
C SER A 264 39.31 -6.81 58.56
N PRO A 265 39.43 -6.71 59.89
CA PRO A 265 40.71 -6.73 60.57
C PRO A 265 41.35 -8.13 60.50
N LYS A 266 42.68 -8.21 60.64
CA LYS A 266 43.42 -9.48 60.64
C LYS A 266 43.12 -10.35 61.88
N VAL A 267 42.89 -9.72 63.02
CA VAL A 267 42.51 -10.36 64.30
C VAL A 267 41.42 -9.51 64.93
N HIS A 268 40.33 -10.15 65.38
CA HIS A 268 39.27 -9.46 66.07
C HIS A 268 39.61 -9.20 67.54
N THR A 269 39.31 -8.00 68.02
CA THR A 269 39.31 -7.61 69.43
C THR A 269 37.86 -7.53 69.90
N PRO A 270 37.59 -7.52 71.22
CA PRO A 270 36.22 -7.38 71.73
C PRO A 270 35.50 -6.13 71.20
N GLU A 271 36.25 -5.05 70.91
CA GLU A 271 35.70 -3.82 70.33
C GLU A 271 35.34 -3.99 68.85
N THR A 272 36.18 -4.66 68.05
CA THR A 272 35.88 -4.87 66.63
C THR A 272 34.77 -5.90 66.41
N LEU A 273 34.54 -6.83 67.35
CA LEU A 273 33.36 -7.71 67.35
C LEU A 273 32.06 -6.92 67.54
N LYS A 274 32.03 -5.98 68.49
CA LYS A 274 30.87 -5.08 68.68
C LYS A 274 30.60 -4.23 67.43
N LEU A 275 31.65 -3.71 66.80
CA LEU A 275 31.52 -2.95 65.55
C LEU A 275 31.02 -3.83 64.39
N LEU A 276 31.41 -5.10 64.34
CA LEU A 276 30.93 -6.06 63.35
C LEU A 276 29.43 -6.34 63.52
N GLU A 277 28.96 -6.57 64.75
CA GLU A 277 27.54 -6.74 65.05
C GLU A 277 26.72 -5.51 64.64
N ALA A 278 27.16 -4.31 65.01
CA ALA A 278 26.49 -3.07 64.60
C ALA A 278 26.50 -2.86 63.06
N SER A 279 27.54 -3.31 62.38
CA SER A 279 27.63 -3.27 60.91
C SER A 279 26.65 -4.25 60.27
N LYS A 280 26.52 -5.47 60.81
CA LYS A 280 25.56 -6.49 60.37
C LYS A 280 24.13 -6.00 60.50
N GLU A 281 23.76 -5.47 61.66
CA GLU A 281 22.44 -4.89 61.89
C GLU A 281 22.15 -3.75 60.89
N TYR A 282 23.14 -2.92 60.56
CA TYR A 282 22.96 -1.89 59.55
C TYR A 282 22.70 -2.45 58.15
N VAL A 283 23.46 -3.46 57.73
CA VAL A 283 23.30 -4.09 56.42
C VAL A 283 21.94 -4.79 56.30
N GLU A 284 21.50 -5.48 57.35
CA GLU A 284 20.22 -6.19 57.40
C GLU A 284 19.01 -5.26 57.57
N SER A 285 19.16 -4.15 58.31
CA SER A 285 18.09 -3.16 58.51
C SER A 285 17.91 -2.19 57.36
N LYS A 286 18.87 -2.15 56.42
CA LYS A 286 18.82 -1.24 55.28
C LYS A 286 17.59 -1.59 54.42
N PRO A 287 16.63 -0.68 54.26
CA PRO A 287 15.41 -0.98 53.53
C PRO A 287 15.75 -1.25 52.06
N ASN A 288 15.07 -2.24 51.48
CA ASN A 288 15.04 -2.47 50.05
C ASN A 288 14.51 -1.19 49.38
N PHE A 289 15.39 -0.41 48.78
CA PHE A 289 14.99 0.73 47.95
C PHE A 289 14.47 0.17 46.63
N LEU A 290 13.15 -0.01 46.51
CA LEU A 290 12.34 0.11 45.29
C LEU A 290 10.86 -0.13 45.57
#